data_AF-A0A3M2DLH5-F1
#
_entry.id   AF-A0A3M2DLH5-F1
#
_cell.length_a   1.000
_cell.length_b   1.000
_cell.length_c   1.000
_cell.angle_alpha   90.00
_cell.angle_beta   90.00
_cell.angle_gamma   90.00
#
_symmetry.space_group_name_H-M   'P 1'
#
loop_
_entity.id
_entity.type
_entity.pdbx_description
1 polymer ?
#
loop_
_entity_poly.entity_id
_entity_poly.type
_entity_poly.pdbx_seq_one_letter_code
_entity_poly.pdbx_strand_id
1 'polypeptide(L)'
;MEFHALPTHPRAVRINRRVEAAANRALRAIDRAKARVGLRGRAADYDDERYEFVGGARDRMRKKHYDKSLRLLWKAETNLPWSSFRDASEVEKHLREVALSNLSPDERAAHDRITSDDFRALVDREYTPRQKQAIVNILTAIGHGEAYAWLVSASTLRDVKSTGAKAAVTMQIVEEAKHFVVMRELVRAFGVPVPRQSAWEYLMLERILKARGLDKFFGMNVLVETIALSIFGALAHLPGLDILRLFHLDESRHTALPSNYFKEFPLHAWHKRNPVARVRRLRMALPALPLILLMEEDLAELGIDVFDFAGSVMRKVAILSERSGFDLPVSSERLLGAFNAVFNAYAKLTRPGHRWKNYMVADTSVDDAVAAVERPIFGAAA
;
A
#
# COMPACT_ATOMS: atom_id res chain seq x y z
N MET A 1 -37.40 12.09 22.80
CA MET A 1 -36.78 13.39 22.49
C MET A 1 -37.84 14.23 21.79
N GLU A 2 -38.32 15.28 22.43
CA GLU A 2 -39.28 16.21 21.80
C GLU A 2 -38.51 17.39 21.21
N PHE A 3 -38.77 17.68 19.94
CA PHE A 3 -38.20 18.84 19.28
C PHE A 3 -39.12 20.05 19.47
N HIS A 4 -38.63 21.08 20.16
CA HIS A 4 -39.32 22.36 20.24
C HIS A 4 -38.98 23.21 19.01
N ALA A 5 -39.79 23.11 17.96
CA ALA A 5 -39.60 23.88 16.74
C ALA A 5 -39.83 25.39 16.98
N LEU A 6 -38.90 26.22 16.50
CA LEU A 6 -39.05 27.67 16.53
C LEU A 6 -40.04 28.15 15.46
N PRO A 7 -40.85 29.18 15.75
CA PRO A 7 -41.77 29.74 14.77
C PRO A 7 -41.01 30.44 13.63
N THR A 8 -41.50 30.31 12.40
CA THR A 8 -40.92 30.96 11.21
C THR A 8 -41.99 31.74 10.44
N HIS A 9 -41.60 32.87 9.81
CA HIS A 9 -42.53 33.70 9.04
C HIS A 9 -42.75 33.12 7.62
N PRO A 10 -43.97 32.64 7.26
CA PRO A 10 -44.17 31.87 6.03
C PRO A 10 -43.83 32.62 4.73
N ARG A 11 -44.05 33.95 4.68
CA ARG A 11 -43.67 34.75 3.50
C ARG A 11 -42.16 34.83 3.32
N ALA A 12 -41.42 34.98 4.41
CA ALA A 12 -39.96 35.08 4.37
C ALA A 12 -39.36 33.75 3.87
N VAL A 13 -39.87 32.62 4.38
CA VAL A 13 -39.48 31.28 3.91
C VAL A 13 -39.70 31.12 2.40
N ARG A 14 -40.86 31.54 1.87
CA ARG A 14 -41.14 31.46 0.43
C ARG A 14 -40.21 32.34 -0.41
N ILE A 15 -39.95 33.57 0.05
CA ILE A 15 -39.04 34.50 -0.65
C ILE A 15 -37.63 33.91 -0.65
N ASN A 16 -37.12 33.48 0.50
CA ASN A 16 -35.78 32.91 0.62
C ASN A 16 -35.61 31.67 -0.27
N ARG A 17 -36.60 30.76 -0.31
CA ARG A 17 -36.58 29.58 -1.20
C ARG A 17 -36.58 29.97 -2.68
N ARG A 18 -37.32 31.01 -3.07
CA ARG A 18 -37.33 31.49 -4.47
C ARG A 18 -35.99 32.13 -4.86
N VAL A 19 -35.42 32.94 -3.97
CA VAL A 19 -34.11 33.58 -4.16
C VAL A 19 -33.03 32.51 -4.28
N GLU A 20 -33.00 31.53 -3.37
CA GLU A 20 -32.06 30.39 -3.43
C GLU A 20 -32.22 29.63 -4.74
N ALA A 21 -33.45 29.24 -5.11
CA ALA A 21 -33.67 28.46 -6.33
C ALA A 21 -33.25 29.22 -7.59
N ALA A 22 -33.46 30.55 -7.63
CA ALA A 22 -33.01 31.39 -8.73
C ALA A 22 -31.48 31.51 -8.77
N ALA A 23 -30.84 31.78 -7.63
CA ALA A 23 -29.39 31.88 -7.51
C ALA A 23 -28.70 30.55 -7.88
N ASN A 24 -29.23 29.42 -7.39
CA ASN A 24 -28.72 28.08 -7.65
C ASN A 24 -28.76 27.78 -9.16
N ARG A 25 -29.90 28.03 -9.83
CA ARG A 25 -30.01 27.86 -11.29
C ARG A 25 -29.03 28.74 -12.06
N ALA A 26 -28.85 30.01 -11.66
CA ALA A 26 -27.94 30.93 -12.30
C ALA A 26 -26.47 30.47 -12.16
N LEU A 27 -26.02 30.13 -10.95
CA LEU A 27 -24.66 29.65 -10.69
C LEU A 27 -24.36 28.37 -11.47
N ARG A 28 -25.29 27.40 -11.49
CA ARG A 28 -25.16 26.16 -12.28
C ARG A 28 -25.06 26.43 -13.77
N ALA A 29 -25.84 27.38 -14.28
CA ALA A 29 -25.79 27.76 -15.68
C ALA A 29 -24.44 28.40 -16.03
N ILE A 30 -23.92 29.28 -15.17
CA ILE A 30 -22.59 29.89 -15.31
C ILE A 30 -21.50 28.82 -15.31
N ASP A 31 -21.54 27.87 -14.37
CA ASP A 31 -20.55 26.78 -14.30
C ASP A 31 -20.56 25.92 -15.57
N ARG A 32 -21.76 25.56 -16.07
CA ARG A 32 -21.91 24.82 -17.33
C ARG A 32 -21.41 25.64 -18.52
N ALA A 33 -21.69 26.94 -18.57
CA ALA A 33 -21.23 27.83 -19.64
C ALA A 33 -19.71 27.93 -19.65
N LYS A 34 -19.09 28.19 -18.48
CA LYS A 34 -17.63 28.22 -18.30
C LYS A 34 -16.98 26.91 -18.76
N ALA A 35 -17.52 25.76 -18.33
CA ALA A 35 -17.01 24.45 -18.71
C ALA A 35 -17.06 24.21 -20.24
N ARG A 36 -18.11 24.68 -20.93
CA ARG A 36 -18.25 24.55 -22.40
C ARG A 36 -17.23 25.36 -23.18
N VAL A 37 -16.81 26.53 -22.67
CA VAL A 37 -15.83 27.40 -23.33
C VAL A 37 -14.39 27.12 -22.92
N GLY A 38 -14.14 25.98 -22.24
CA GLY A 38 -12.80 25.60 -21.78
C GLY A 38 -12.29 26.41 -20.58
N LEU A 39 -13.12 27.27 -19.99
CA LEU A 39 -12.81 27.94 -18.72
C LEU A 39 -13.12 26.99 -17.55
N ARG A 40 -12.40 27.17 -16.44
CA ARG A 40 -12.63 26.39 -15.22
C ARG A 40 -13.98 26.77 -14.62
N GLY A 41 -15.01 25.94 -14.86
CA GLY A 41 -16.29 25.97 -14.16
C GLY A 41 -16.17 25.38 -12.75
N ARG A 42 -17.15 24.60 -12.32
CA ARG A 42 -17.11 23.89 -11.04
C ARG A 42 -15.85 23.03 -10.92
N ALA A 43 -15.05 23.27 -9.89
CA ALA A 43 -13.81 22.52 -9.62
C ALA A 43 -14.05 21.20 -8.87
N ALA A 44 -15.15 21.10 -8.13
CA ALA A 44 -15.51 19.92 -7.36
C ALA A 44 -16.00 18.80 -8.28
N ASP A 45 -15.44 17.61 -8.07
CA ASP A 45 -15.82 16.34 -8.68
C ASP A 45 -16.94 15.65 -7.88
N TYR A 46 -17.89 16.45 -7.39
CA TYR A 46 -19.00 16.05 -6.53
C TYR A 46 -20.33 16.34 -7.23
N ASP A 47 -21.19 15.34 -7.33
CA ASP A 47 -22.60 15.43 -7.72
C ASP A 47 -23.44 15.63 -6.45
N ASP A 48 -23.74 16.88 -6.18
CA ASP A 48 -24.53 17.29 -5.01
C ASP A 48 -26.04 17.16 -5.20
N GLU A 49 -26.52 16.87 -6.42
CA GLU A 49 -27.92 16.49 -6.62
C GLU A 49 -28.16 15.06 -6.13
N ARG A 50 -27.17 14.18 -6.33
CA ARG A 50 -27.23 12.76 -5.94
C ARG A 50 -26.51 12.43 -4.64
N TYR A 51 -25.79 13.40 -4.05
CA TYR A 51 -24.94 13.19 -2.88
C TYR A 51 -23.83 12.14 -3.12
N GLU A 52 -23.18 12.21 -4.28
CA GLU A 52 -22.16 11.25 -4.71
C GLU A 52 -20.99 11.94 -5.42
N PHE A 53 -19.82 11.31 -5.51
CA PHE A 53 -18.75 11.82 -6.38
C PHE A 53 -18.95 11.39 -7.84
N VAL A 54 -18.35 12.14 -8.77
CA VAL A 54 -18.37 11.83 -10.21
C VAL A 54 -17.94 10.38 -10.42
N GLY A 55 -18.82 9.59 -11.05
CA GLY A 55 -18.66 8.13 -11.20
C GLY A 55 -19.70 7.31 -10.44
N GLY A 56 -20.49 7.95 -9.57
CA GLY A 56 -21.60 7.38 -8.80
C GLY A 56 -21.16 6.74 -7.48
N ALA A 57 -22.08 6.11 -6.74
CA ALA A 57 -21.78 5.45 -5.47
C ALA A 57 -20.71 4.34 -5.60
N ARG A 58 -20.95 3.38 -6.50
CA ARG A 58 -20.12 2.20 -6.78
C ARG A 58 -19.56 1.51 -5.53
N ASP A 59 -20.49 0.89 -4.82
CA ASP A 59 -20.28 0.23 -3.53
C ASP A 59 -19.28 -0.92 -3.52
N ARG A 60 -18.95 -1.53 -4.67
CA ARG A 60 -18.04 -2.68 -4.69
C ARG A 60 -16.63 -2.25 -4.28
N MET A 61 -16.14 -1.11 -4.76
CA MET A 61 -14.88 -0.54 -4.28
C MET A 61 -14.91 -0.24 -2.78
N ARG A 62 -15.99 0.42 -2.30
CA ARG A 62 -16.17 0.71 -0.85
C ARG A 62 -16.10 -0.58 -0.02
N LYS A 63 -16.90 -1.58 -0.38
CA LYS A 63 -17.03 -2.84 0.38
C LYS A 63 -15.73 -3.64 0.41
N LYS A 64 -15.00 -3.69 -0.70
CA LYS A 64 -13.78 -4.49 -0.84
C LYS A 64 -12.56 -3.87 -0.16
N HIS A 65 -12.48 -2.54 -0.16
CA HIS A 65 -11.33 -1.82 0.39
C HIS A 65 -11.73 -1.10 1.66
N TYR A 66 -12.54 -0.03 1.59
CA TYR A 66 -12.90 0.78 2.76
C TYR A 66 -13.56 -0.01 3.90
N ASP A 67 -14.71 -0.68 3.66
CA ASP A 67 -15.43 -1.40 4.71
C ASP A 67 -14.60 -2.58 5.25
N LYS A 68 -13.76 -3.19 4.40
CA LYS A 68 -12.89 -4.31 4.79
C LYS A 68 -11.73 -3.82 5.66
N SER A 69 -11.04 -2.76 5.25
CA SER A 69 -9.98 -2.12 6.02
C SER A 69 -10.50 -1.63 7.37
N LEU A 70 -11.70 -1.03 7.45
CA LEU A 70 -12.29 -0.64 8.74
C LEU A 70 -12.48 -1.82 9.70
N ARG A 71 -12.91 -2.99 9.20
CA ARG A 71 -13.06 -4.20 10.03
C ARG A 71 -11.72 -4.79 10.47
N LEU A 72 -10.68 -4.59 9.67
CA LEU A 72 -9.33 -5.10 9.92
C LEU A 72 -8.41 -4.05 10.53
N LEU A 73 -8.94 -2.88 10.88
CA LEU A 73 -8.15 -1.77 11.38
C LEU A 73 -7.53 -2.16 12.72
N TRP A 74 -6.22 -2.33 12.71
CA TRP A 74 -5.44 -2.69 13.89
C TRP A 74 -4.87 -1.45 14.57
N LYS A 75 -4.68 -1.56 15.89
CA LYS A 75 -4.07 -0.52 16.73
C LYS A 75 -2.59 -0.79 16.95
N ALA A 76 -1.75 0.16 16.63
CA ALA A 76 -0.32 0.05 16.81
C ALA A 76 0.06 -0.07 18.28
N GLU A 77 -0.61 0.66 19.16
CA GLU A 77 -0.40 0.57 20.61
C GLU A 77 -0.63 -0.85 21.16
N THR A 78 -1.51 -1.62 20.50
CA THR A 78 -1.79 -3.00 20.89
C THR A 78 -0.66 -3.94 20.53
N ASN A 79 -0.10 -3.76 19.34
CA ASN A 79 0.88 -4.68 18.76
C ASN A 79 2.33 -4.29 19.09
N LEU A 80 2.57 -3.02 19.41
CA LEU A 80 3.89 -2.46 19.76
C LEU A 80 3.78 -1.67 21.07
N PRO A 81 3.57 -2.32 22.23
CA PRO A 81 3.38 -1.63 23.50
C PRO A 81 4.56 -0.72 23.88
N TRP A 82 5.79 -1.09 23.48
CA TRP A 82 7.01 -0.31 23.65
C TRP A 82 7.10 0.97 22.79
N SER A 83 6.27 1.10 21.74
CA SER A 83 6.31 2.26 20.84
C SER A 83 5.78 3.52 21.55
N SER A 84 6.23 4.69 21.10
CA SER A 84 5.68 5.97 21.57
C SER A 84 4.33 6.33 20.94
N PHE A 85 3.94 5.64 19.85
CA PHE A 85 2.70 5.92 19.14
C PHE A 85 1.49 5.30 19.86
N ARG A 86 0.51 6.15 20.20
CA ARG A 86 -0.70 5.80 20.96
C ARG A 86 -1.95 6.10 20.12
N ASP A 87 -2.67 5.06 19.73
CA ASP A 87 -3.83 5.14 18.83
C ASP A 87 -5.07 4.38 19.34
N ALA A 88 -4.99 3.77 20.52
CA ALA A 88 -6.12 3.14 21.18
C ALA A 88 -6.88 4.16 22.05
N SER A 89 -8.21 4.14 21.95
CA SER A 89 -9.09 4.86 22.87
C SER A 89 -9.15 4.17 24.23
N GLU A 90 -9.60 4.90 25.26
CA GLU A 90 -9.77 4.33 26.61
C GLU A 90 -10.73 3.13 26.64
N VAL A 91 -11.78 3.16 25.80
CA VAL A 91 -12.71 2.03 25.67
C VAL A 91 -12.01 0.82 25.05
N GLU A 92 -11.22 1.01 23.99
CA GLU A 92 -10.47 -0.07 23.35
C GLU A 92 -9.42 -0.67 24.29
N LYS A 93 -8.73 0.17 25.09
CA LYS A 93 -7.80 -0.27 26.13
C LYS A 93 -8.52 -1.10 27.20
N HIS A 94 -9.65 -0.60 27.71
CA HIS A 94 -10.43 -1.32 28.72
C HIS A 94 -10.97 -2.65 28.19
N LEU A 95 -11.51 -2.67 26.97
CA LEU A 95 -11.97 -3.92 26.34
C LEU A 95 -10.83 -4.93 26.18
N ARG A 96 -9.63 -4.45 25.85
CA ARG A 96 -8.44 -5.30 25.81
C ARG A 96 -8.10 -5.83 27.21
N GLU A 97 -8.03 -4.99 28.23
CA GLU A 97 -7.77 -5.43 29.62
C GLU A 97 -8.76 -6.52 30.07
N VAL A 98 -10.05 -6.33 29.75
CA VAL A 98 -11.10 -7.32 30.01
C VAL A 98 -10.88 -8.60 29.20
N ALA A 99 -10.55 -8.52 27.91
CA ALA A 99 -10.25 -9.70 27.10
C ALA A 99 -9.05 -10.49 27.66
N LEU A 100 -8.02 -9.77 28.10
CA LEU A 100 -6.82 -10.34 28.69
C LEU A 100 -7.07 -10.88 30.10
N SER A 101 -8.09 -10.40 30.82
CA SER A 101 -8.42 -10.81 32.18
C SER A 101 -8.64 -12.32 32.34
N ASN A 102 -8.92 -13.05 31.25
CA ASN A 102 -9.07 -14.51 31.22
C ASN A 102 -7.83 -15.29 30.77
N LEU A 103 -6.72 -14.61 30.43
CA LEU A 103 -5.46 -15.30 30.12
C LEU A 103 -4.86 -15.90 31.38
N SER A 104 -4.29 -17.11 31.24
CA SER A 104 -3.45 -17.71 32.27
C SER A 104 -2.26 -16.79 32.60
N PRO A 105 -1.65 -16.93 33.79
CA PRO A 105 -0.49 -16.13 34.16
C PRO A 105 0.65 -16.15 33.11
N ASP A 106 0.86 -17.29 32.45
CA ASP A 106 1.91 -17.47 31.44
C ASP A 106 1.53 -16.81 30.10
N GLU A 107 0.28 -16.94 29.66
CA GLU A 107 -0.23 -16.26 28.45
C GLU A 107 -0.27 -14.74 28.64
N ARG A 108 -0.61 -14.30 29.86
CA ARG A 108 -0.58 -12.90 30.23
C ARG A 108 0.85 -12.37 30.28
N ALA A 109 1.81 -13.12 30.82
CA ALA A 109 3.22 -12.74 30.83
C ALA A 109 3.82 -12.64 29.41
N ALA A 110 3.44 -13.55 28.50
CA ALA A 110 3.82 -13.49 27.09
C ALA A 110 3.20 -12.27 26.36
N HIS A 111 2.04 -11.81 26.80
CA HIS A 111 1.34 -10.65 26.25
C HIS A 111 1.79 -9.31 26.86
N ASP A 112 2.10 -9.27 28.17
CA ASP A 112 2.06 -8.02 28.94
C ASP A 112 3.32 -7.16 28.93
N ARG A 113 4.47 -7.58 28.41
CA ARG A 113 5.61 -6.65 28.29
C ARG A 113 6.61 -7.08 27.23
N ILE A 114 6.64 -6.27 26.20
CA ILE A 114 7.92 -5.77 25.73
C ILE A 114 7.93 -4.27 26.05
N THR A 115 8.65 -3.84 27.09
CA THR A 115 9.06 -2.43 27.23
C THR A 115 10.07 -2.07 26.14
N SER A 116 10.39 -0.78 25.94
CA SER A 116 11.46 -0.42 24.99
C SER A 116 12.78 -1.12 25.33
N ASP A 117 13.04 -1.41 26.60
CA ASP A 117 14.24 -2.12 27.05
C ASP A 117 14.12 -3.63 26.82
N ASP A 118 12.95 -4.23 27.01
CA ASP A 118 12.72 -5.65 26.68
C ASP A 118 12.80 -5.89 25.16
N PHE A 119 12.37 -4.93 24.32
CA PHE A 119 12.46 -5.06 22.87
C PHE A 119 13.91 -5.04 22.44
N ARG A 120 14.68 -4.12 23.01
CA ARG A 120 16.12 -4.04 22.79
C ARG A 120 16.80 -5.32 23.25
N ALA A 121 16.47 -5.82 24.45
CA ALA A 121 17.02 -7.08 24.94
C ALA A 121 16.67 -8.27 24.03
N LEU A 122 15.44 -8.32 23.48
CA LEU A 122 15.04 -9.29 22.47
C LEU A 122 15.92 -9.17 21.22
N VAL A 123 15.98 -8.00 20.60
CA VAL A 123 16.76 -7.77 19.38
C VAL A 123 18.26 -8.02 19.61
N ASP A 124 18.79 -7.65 20.78
CA ASP A 124 20.18 -7.88 21.17
C ASP A 124 20.51 -9.35 21.38
N ARG A 125 19.54 -10.15 21.83
CA ARG A 125 19.68 -11.60 21.98
C ARG A 125 19.58 -12.34 20.65
N GLU A 126 18.64 -11.94 19.80
CA GLU A 126 18.30 -12.70 18.58
C GLU A 126 19.21 -12.36 17.39
N TYR A 127 19.82 -11.18 17.36
CA TYR A 127 20.55 -10.69 16.18
C TYR A 127 21.96 -10.21 16.48
N THR A 128 22.89 -10.57 15.60
CA THR A 128 24.23 -9.95 15.56
C THR A 128 24.13 -8.47 15.16
N PRO A 129 25.17 -7.65 15.43
CA PRO A 129 25.20 -6.27 14.94
C PRO A 129 25.02 -6.15 13.42
N ARG A 130 25.57 -7.09 12.64
CA ARG A 130 25.43 -7.09 11.17
C ARG A 130 24.01 -7.43 10.72
N GLN A 131 23.35 -8.39 11.38
CA GLN A 131 21.94 -8.73 11.14
C GLN A 131 21.00 -7.58 11.49
N LYS A 132 21.22 -6.88 12.62
CA LYS A 132 20.44 -5.67 12.95
C LYS A 132 20.58 -4.61 11.87
N GLN A 133 21.80 -4.38 11.39
CA GLN A 133 22.02 -3.42 10.31
C GLN A 133 21.34 -3.87 9.00
N ALA A 134 21.38 -5.16 8.65
CA ALA A 134 20.68 -5.71 7.49
C ALA A 134 19.17 -5.46 7.57
N ILE A 135 18.57 -5.80 8.72
CA ILE A 135 17.14 -5.57 8.98
C ILE A 135 16.82 -4.09 8.85
N VAL A 136 17.58 -3.20 9.51
CA VAL A 136 17.34 -1.76 9.43
C VAL A 136 17.51 -1.23 8.01
N ASN A 137 18.49 -1.71 7.23
CA ASN A 137 18.65 -1.30 5.84
C ASN A 137 17.41 -1.66 5.00
N ILE A 138 16.92 -2.90 5.12
CA ILE A 138 15.75 -3.38 4.39
C ILE A 138 14.48 -2.64 4.83
N LEU A 139 14.25 -2.53 6.14
CA LEU A 139 13.08 -1.85 6.68
C LEU A 139 13.08 -0.35 6.38
N THR A 140 14.24 0.29 6.35
CA THR A 140 14.35 1.70 5.97
C THR A 140 14.02 1.91 4.50
N ALA A 141 14.44 0.99 3.63
CA ALA A 141 14.11 1.08 2.21
C ALA A 141 12.58 1.02 1.99
N ILE A 142 11.90 0.12 2.68
CA ILE A 142 10.43 0.04 2.65
C ILE A 142 9.81 1.24 3.35
N GLY A 143 10.38 1.73 4.46
CA GLY A 143 9.89 2.92 5.16
C GLY A 143 9.91 4.18 4.27
N HIS A 144 10.88 4.29 3.35
CA HIS A 144 10.82 5.30 2.30
C HIS A 144 9.70 5.03 1.29
N GLY A 145 9.49 3.76 0.92
CA GLY A 145 8.31 3.30 0.18
C GLY A 145 6.99 3.76 0.81
N GLU A 146 6.78 3.51 2.10
CA GLU A 146 5.57 3.89 2.86
C GLU A 146 5.30 5.41 2.81
N ALA A 147 6.35 6.21 2.97
CA ALA A 147 6.23 7.67 2.87
C ALA A 147 5.74 8.10 1.48
N TYR A 148 6.27 7.47 0.42
CA TYR A 148 5.83 7.75 -0.94
C TYR A 148 4.47 7.13 -1.26
N ALA A 149 4.11 5.97 -0.71
CA ALA A 149 2.79 5.36 -0.82
C ALA A 149 1.73 6.31 -0.28
N TRP A 150 1.98 6.90 0.89
CA TRP A 150 1.12 7.94 1.45
C TRP A 150 0.94 9.14 0.50
N LEU A 151 2.04 9.71 -0.01
CA LEU A 151 1.99 10.86 -0.92
C LEU A 151 1.31 10.54 -2.25
N VAL A 152 1.60 9.38 -2.84
CA VAL A 152 1.02 8.95 -4.11
C VAL A 152 -0.47 8.68 -3.95
N SER A 153 -0.88 7.99 -2.89
CA SER A 153 -2.29 7.72 -2.58
C SER A 153 -3.07 9.01 -2.37
N ALA A 154 -2.50 9.98 -1.64
CA ALA A 154 -3.09 11.31 -1.47
C ALA A 154 -3.27 12.03 -2.82
N SER A 155 -2.27 11.95 -3.70
CA SER A 155 -2.37 12.55 -5.04
C SER A 155 -3.37 11.81 -5.95
N THR A 156 -3.53 10.50 -5.76
CA THR A 156 -4.38 9.62 -6.58
C THR A 156 -5.86 9.77 -6.23
N LEU A 157 -6.18 10.23 -5.01
CA LEU A 157 -7.55 10.51 -4.58
C LEU A 157 -8.32 11.44 -5.54
N ARG A 158 -7.62 12.37 -6.19
CA ARG A 158 -8.18 13.28 -7.20
C ARG A 158 -8.36 12.63 -8.57
N ASP A 159 -7.61 11.58 -8.88
CA ASP A 159 -7.62 10.88 -10.16
C ASP A 159 -8.72 9.80 -10.23
N VAL A 160 -9.12 9.24 -9.08
CA VAL A 160 -10.17 8.22 -9.01
C VAL A 160 -11.58 8.80 -9.05
N LYS A 161 -12.48 8.00 -9.63
CA LYS A 161 -13.91 8.29 -9.82
C LYS A 161 -14.75 7.34 -8.97
N SER A 162 -15.96 7.76 -8.63
CA SER A 162 -16.91 7.17 -7.67
C SER A 162 -16.66 7.51 -6.21
N THR A 163 -17.74 7.54 -5.44
CA THR A 163 -17.70 7.67 -3.98
C THR A 163 -16.94 6.49 -3.37
N GLY A 164 -17.21 5.27 -3.83
CA GLY A 164 -16.58 4.05 -3.31
C GLY A 164 -15.08 3.98 -3.57
N ALA A 165 -14.60 4.43 -4.73
CA ALA A 165 -13.15 4.44 -5.00
C ALA A 165 -12.45 5.54 -4.20
N LYS A 166 -13.07 6.70 -4.01
CA LYS A 166 -12.51 7.74 -3.14
C LYS A 166 -12.41 7.27 -1.70
N ALA A 167 -13.45 6.62 -1.16
CA ALA A 167 -13.39 6.00 0.16
C ALA A 167 -12.28 4.94 0.24
N ALA A 168 -12.15 4.07 -0.76
CA ALA A 168 -11.09 3.06 -0.83
C ALA A 168 -9.68 3.67 -0.78
N VAL A 169 -9.40 4.68 -1.61
CA VAL A 169 -8.10 5.36 -1.63
C VAL A 169 -7.87 6.17 -0.36
N THR A 170 -8.91 6.78 0.22
CA THR A 170 -8.82 7.44 1.53
C THR A 170 -8.39 6.47 2.62
N MET A 171 -8.87 5.22 2.57
CA MET A 171 -8.45 4.23 3.55
C MET A 171 -6.98 3.86 3.39
N GLN A 172 -6.53 3.64 2.15
CA GLN A 172 -5.11 3.42 1.86
C GLN A 172 -4.25 4.57 2.41
N ILE A 173 -4.65 5.84 2.22
CA ILE A 173 -3.91 7.00 2.76
C ILE A 173 -3.69 6.90 4.27
N VAL A 174 -4.70 6.47 5.02
CA VAL A 174 -4.60 6.33 6.48
C VAL A 174 -3.74 5.13 6.86
N GLU A 175 -3.86 4.02 6.12
CA GLU A 175 -3.05 2.82 6.30
C GLU A 175 -1.56 3.14 6.07
N GLU A 176 -1.18 3.77 4.95
CA GLU A 176 0.23 4.12 4.68
C GLU A 176 0.79 5.16 5.67
N ALA A 177 -0.04 6.11 6.10
CA ALA A 177 0.38 7.07 7.13
C ALA A 177 0.73 6.34 8.44
N LYS A 178 -0.09 5.35 8.84
CA LYS A 178 0.18 4.52 10.01
C LYS A 178 1.40 3.63 9.80
N HIS A 179 1.54 2.98 8.63
CA HIS A 179 2.71 2.18 8.29
C HIS A 179 3.99 2.98 8.43
N PHE A 180 4.05 4.19 7.85
CA PHE A 180 5.22 5.05 7.93
C PHE A 180 5.58 5.45 9.37
N VAL A 181 4.59 5.87 10.17
CA VAL A 181 4.83 6.27 11.56
C VAL A 181 5.32 5.09 12.40
N VAL A 182 4.68 3.93 12.25
CA VAL A 182 5.05 2.70 12.98
C VAL A 182 6.43 2.19 12.54
N MET A 183 6.70 2.15 11.24
CA MET A 183 7.99 1.73 10.69
C MET A 183 9.12 2.60 11.21
N ARG A 184 8.91 3.93 11.32
CA ARG A 184 9.89 4.86 11.88
C ARG A 184 10.24 4.55 13.34
N GLU A 185 9.27 4.15 14.16
CA GLU A 185 9.53 3.75 15.54
C GLU A 185 10.25 2.38 15.58
N LEU A 186 9.85 1.44 14.71
CA LEU A 186 10.47 0.12 14.58
C LEU A 186 11.95 0.19 14.20
N VAL A 187 12.32 0.89 13.12
CA VAL A 187 13.74 0.98 12.70
C VAL A 187 14.62 1.62 13.76
N ARG A 188 14.09 2.58 14.53
CA ARG A 188 14.83 3.23 15.63
C ARG A 188 15.01 2.32 16.84
N ALA A 189 14.06 1.41 17.09
CA ALA A 189 14.11 0.50 18.22
C ALA A 189 15.26 -0.52 18.11
N PHE A 190 15.74 -0.81 16.89
CA PHE A 190 16.93 -1.65 16.64
C PHE A 190 18.26 -1.01 17.06
N GLY A 191 18.29 0.29 17.37
CA GLY A 191 19.44 0.95 17.98
C GLY A 191 20.68 1.10 17.07
N VAL A 192 20.53 0.90 15.76
CA VAL A 192 21.61 1.04 14.77
C VAL A 192 21.34 2.22 13.82
N PRO A 193 22.35 2.74 13.10
CA PRO A 193 22.16 3.84 12.17
C PRO A 193 21.12 3.55 11.09
N VAL A 194 20.19 4.49 10.91
CA VAL A 194 19.19 4.46 9.85
C VAL A 194 19.82 5.02 8.57
N PRO A 195 19.94 4.23 7.49
CA PRO A 195 20.55 4.70 6.26
C PRO A 195 19.68 5.75 5.55
N ARG A 196 20.31 6.51 4.65
CA ARG A 196 19.58 7.40 3.74
C ARG A 196 19.02 6.58 2.57
N GLN A 197 17.87 7.02 2.04
CA GLN A 197 17.32 6.54 0.78
C GLN A 197 18.39 6.44 -0.32
N SER A 198 18.48 5.28 -0.97
CA SER A 198 19.39 5.06 -2.10
C SER A 198 18.97 5.86 -3.33
N ALA A 199 19.90 6.06 -4.26
CA ALA A 199 19.62 6.73 -5.52
C ALA A 199 18.57 5.97 -6.37
N TRP A 200 18.55 4.63 -6.28
CA TRP A 200 17.64 3.79 -7.07
C TRP A 200 16.21 3.84 -6.55
N GLU A 201 16.04 3.80 -5.22
CA GLU A 201 14.74 4.02 -4.58
C GLU A 201 14.21 5.41 -4.88
N TYR A 202 15.06 6.43 -4.70
CA TYR A 202 14.69 7.81 -4.99
C TYR A 202 14.22 7.96 -6.44
N LEU A 203 14.98 7.42 -7.41
CA LEU A 203 14.63 7.47 -8.83
C LEU A 203 13.30 6.78 -9.13
N MET A 204 13.06 5.61 -8.53
CA MET A 204 11.81 4.86 -8.69
C MET A 204 10.63 5.65 -8.12
N LEU A 205 10.71 5.99 -6.84
CA LEU A 205 9.60 6.57 -6.07
C LEU A 205 9.24 7.98 -6.56
N GLU A 206 10.22 8.83 -6.87
CA GLU A 206 9.97 10.15 -7.47
C GLU A 206 9.30 10.05 -8.83
N ARG A 207 9.68 9.07 -9.64
CA ARG A 207 9.09 8.87 -10.97
C ARG A 207 7.64 8.43 -10.87
N ILE A 208 7.31 7.64 -9.86
CA ILE A 208 5.94 7.22 -9.56
C ILE A 208 5.12 8.41 -9.06
N LEU A 209 5.66 9.21 -8.12
CA LEU A 209 4.98 10.40 -7.61
C LEU A 209 4.69 11.44 -8.71
N LYS A 210 5.63 11.62 -9.65
CA LYS A 210 5.47 12.52 -10.80
C LYS A 210 4.59 11.94 -11.91
N ALA A 211 4.16 10.68 -11.80
CA ALA A 211 3.27 10.07 -12.78
C ALA A 211 1.92 10.81 -12.82
N ARG A 212 1.25 10.74 -13.97
CA ARG A 212 -0.06 11.38 -14.17
C ARG A 212 -1.16 10.33 -14.28
N GLY A 213 -2.31 10.64 -13.69
CA GLY A 213 -3.50 9.80 -13.76
C GLY A 213 -3.24 8.38 -13.25
N LEU A 214 -3.86 7.41 -13.91
CA LEU A 214 -3.92 6.04 -13.42
C LEU A 214 -2.64 5.22 -13.62
N ASP A 215 -1.58 5.77 -14.25
CA ASP A 215 -0.28 5.10 -14.24
C ASP A 215 0.37 5.12 -12.85
N LYS A 216 -0.12 5.97 -11.93
CA LYS A 216 0.23 5.88 -10.50
C LYS A 216 -0.15 4.54 -9.90
N PHE A 217 -1.28 3.94 -10.31
CA PHE A 217 -1.67 2.60 -9.86
C PHE A 217 -0.70 1.51 -10.32
N PHE A 218 -0.08 1.68 -11.50
CA PHE A 218 0.98 0.76 -11.90
C PHE A 218 2.21 0.94 -11.00
N GLY A 219 2.67 2.18 -10.85
CA GLY A 219 3.88 2.49 -10.10
C GLY A 219 3.76 2.15 -8.61
N MET A 220 2.68 2.55 -7.97
CA MET A 220 2.47 2.33 -6.53
C MET A 220 1.90 0.94 -6.28
N ASN A 221 0.62 0.72 -6.60
CA ASN A 221 -0.10 -0.50 -6.23
C ASN A 221 0.43 -1.79 -6.89
N VAL A 222 0.87 -1.76 -8.15
CA VAL A 222 1.37 -2.96 -8.83
C VAL A 222 2.84 -3.21 -8.58
N LEU A 223 3.67 -2.17 -8.45
CA LEU A 223 5.11 -2.31 -8.29
C LEU A 223 5.54 -2.15 -6.83
N VAL A 224 5.40 -0.97 -6.23
CA VAL A 224 5.90 -0.67 -4.88
C VAL A 224 5.19 -1.50 -3.81
N GLU A 225 3.85 -1.53 -3.79
CA GLU A 225 3.12 -2.32 -2.77
C GLU A 225 3.39 -3.82 -2.91
N THR A 226 3.73 -4.30 -4.12
CA THR A 226 4.08 -5.71 -4.32
C THR A 226 5.49 -6.03 -3.81
N ILE A 227 6.42 -5.07 -3.93
CA ILE A 227 7.73 -5.16 -3.28
C ILE A 227 7.53 -5.16 -1.75
N ALA A 228 6.77 -4.20 -1.21
CA ALA A 228 6.48 -4.09 0.22
C ALA A 228 5.82 -5.36 0.76
N LEU A 229 4.73 -5.82 0.13
CA LEU A 229 4.07 -7.10 0.42
C LEU A 229 5.07 -8.25 0.47
N SER A 230 5.94 -8.36 -0.53
CA SER A 230 6.89 -9.49 -0.58
C SER A 230 7.92 -9.42 0.53
N ILE A 231 8.43 -8.22 0.87
CA ILE A 231 9.39 -8.08 1.97
C ILE A 231 8.72 -8.33 3.33
N PHE A 232 7.52 -7.79 3.55
CA PHE A 232 6.77 -8.03 4.78
C PHE A 232 6.50 -9.52 4.98
N GLY A 233 6.07 -10.22 3.93
CA GLY A 233 5.88 -11.67 3.97
C GLY A 233 7.18 -12.43 4.26
N ALA A 234 8.30 -11.97 3.71
CA ALA A 234 9.61 -12.61 3.92
C ALA A 234 10.17 -12.40 5.33
N LEU A 235 9.93 -11.24 5.96
CA LEU A 235 10.53 -10.89 7.26
C LEU A 235 9.60 -11.07 8.47
N ALA A 236 8.30 -11.24 8.26
CA ALA A 236 7.28 -11.31 9.32
C ALA A 236 7.44 -12.45 10.33
N HIS A 237 8.26 -13.45 10.03
CA HIS A 237 8.54 -14.58 10.93
C HIS A 237 9.75 -14.33 11.84
N LEU A 238 10.53 -13.29 11.57
CA LEU A 238 11.73 -12.97 12.34
C LEU A 238 11.36 -12.35 13.70
N PRO A 239 12.03 -12.73 14.80
CA PRO A 239 11.75 -12.21 16.14
C PRO A 239 11.68 -10.68 16.22
N GLY A 240 10.59 -10.14 16.76
CA GLY A 240 10.39 -8.69 16.91
C GLY A 240 9.90 -7.97 15.65
N LEU A 241 9.64 -8.70 14.56
CA LEU A 241 9.07 -8.16 13.31
C LEU A 241 7.62 -8.63 13.06
N ASP A 242 6.92 -9.13 14.08
CA ASP A 242 5.56 -9.69 13.95
C ASP A 242 4.53 -8.69 13.39
N ILE A 243 4.76 -7.39 13.66
CA ILE A 243 3.93 -6.29 13.13
C ILE A 243 3.85 -6.29 11.60
N LEU A 244 4.87 -6.82 10.91
CA LEU A 244 4.90 -6.90 9.46
C LEU A 244 3.80 -7.82 8.89
N ARG A 245 3.23 -8.73 9.69
CA ARG A 245 2.04 -9.51 9.29
C ARG A 245 0.82 -8.63 9.06
N LEU A 246 0.67 -7.59 9.87
CA LEU A 246 -0.44 -6.64 9.75
C LEU A 246 -0.23 -5.73 8.54
N PHE A 247 1.01 -5.32 8.27
CA PHE A 247 1.37 -4.54 7.09
C PHE A 247 1.14 -5.39 5.82
N HIS A 248 1.60 -6.64 5.83
CA HIS A 248 1.35 -7.61 4.74
C HIS A 248 -0.14 -7.75 4.43
N LEU A 249 -0.98 -7.85 5.46
CA LEU A 249 -2.43 -7.93 5.30
C LEU A 249 -3.01 -6.67 4.65
N ASP A 250 -2.50 -5.49 5.00
CA ASP A 250 -2.92 -4.20 4.44
C ASP A 250 -2.46 -4.06 2.98
N GLU A 251 -1.20 -4.38 2.68
CA GLU A 251 -0.65 -4.37 1.31
C GLU A 251 -1.33 -5.34 0.36
N SER A 252 -1.85 -6.45 0.89
CA SER A 252 -2.66 -7.39 0.11
C SER A 252 -3.91 -6.70 -0.49
N ARG A 253 -4.46 -5.70 0.20
CA ARG A 253 -5.60 -4.91 -0.29
C ARG A 253 -5.13 -3.79 -1.20
N HIS A 254 -4.00 -3.15 -0.90
CA HIS A 254 -3.44 -2.08 -1.73
C HIS A 254 -3.06 -2.58 -3.12
N THR A 255 -2.42 -3.74 -3.21
CA THR A 255 -2.07 -4.42 -4.48
C THR A 255 -3.31 -4.81 -5.30
N ALA A 256 -4.42 -5.17 -4.64
CA ALA A 256 -5.65 -5.54 -5.32
C ALA A 256 -6.45 -4.33 -5.86
N LEU A 257 -6.15 -3.12 -5.39
CA LEU A 257 -6.95 -1.90 -5.66
C LEU A 257 -7.12 -1.62 -7.17
N PRO A 258 -6.07 -1.62 -8.01
CA PRO A 258 -6.23 -1.33 -9.44
C PRO A 258 -7.14 -2.33 -10.14
N SER A 259 -6.98 -3.63 -9.85
CA SER A 259 -7.80 -4.69 -10.46
C SER A 259 -9.28 -4.56 -10.10
N ASN A 260 -9.60 -4.10 -8.88
CA ASN A 260 -10.98 -3.87 -8.47
C ASN A 260 -11.54 -2.57 -9.05
N TYR A 261 -10.72 -1.51 -9.11
CA TYR A 261 -11.10 -0.24 -9.71
C TYR A 261 -11.45 -0.40 -11.19
N PHE A 262 -10.62 -1.13 -11.95
CA PHE A 262 -10.85 -1.34 -13.39
C PHE A 262 -11.99 -2.30 -13.72
N LYS A 263 -12.51 -3.06 -12.75
CA LYS A 263 -13.78 -3.80 -12.94
C LYS A 263 -14.97 -2.84 -13.01
N GLU A 264 -14.88 -1.69 -12.35
CA GLU A 264 -15.91 -0.66 -12.41
C GLU A 264 -15.62 0.32 -13.55
N PHE A 265 -14.36 0.77 -13.69
CA PHE A 265 -13.92 1.74 -14.70
C PHE A 265 -12.90 1.12 -15.65
N PRO A 266 -13.31 0.23 -16.59
CA PRO A 266 -12.37 -0.46 -17.46
C PRO A 266 -11.45 0.47 -18.24
N LEU A 267 -10.17 0.11 -18.31
CA LEU A 267 -9.23 0.76 -19.22
C LEU A 267 -9.64 0.48 -20.68
N HIS A 268 -9.83 1.55 -21.46
CA HIS A 268 -9.93 1.44 -22.91
C HIS A 268 -8.70 0.76 -23.53
N ALA A 269 -8.88 0.07 -24.65
CA ALA A 269 -7.79 -0.65 -25.34
C ALA A 269 -6.58 0.24 -25.65
N TRP A 270 -6.80 1.52 -25.97
CA TRP A 270 -5.74 2.50 -26.14
C TRP A 270 -4.93 2.72 -24.85
N HIS A 271 -5.58 2.89 -23.69
CA HIS A 271 -4.86 3.08 -22.42
C HIS A 271 -3.99 1.88 -22.02
N LYS A 272 -4.41 0.67 -22.42
CA LYS A 272 -3.62 -0.55 -22.22
C LYS A 272 -2.42 -0.59 -23.16
N ARG A 273 -2.67 -0.39 -24.47
CA ARG A 273 -1.69 -0.63 -25.54
C ARG A 273 -0.84 0.59 -25.93
N ASN A 274 -1.12 1.77 -25.39
CA ASN A 274 -0.40 2.99 -25.72
C ASN A 274 1.12 2.81 -25.50
N PRO A 275 1.95 2.94 -26.55
CA PRO A 275 3.37 2.63 -26.45
C PRO A 275 4.12 3.55 -25.49
N VAL A 276 3.72 4.82 -25.40
CA VAL A 276 4.32 5.80 -24.47
C VAL A 276 4.02 5.41 -23.02
N ALA A 277 2.79 5.00 -22.71
CA ALA A 277 2.41 4.53 -21.38
C ALA A 277 3.15 3.24 -21.01
N ARG A 278 3.22 2.26 -21.94
CA ARG A 278 3.97 1.01 -21.75
C ARG A 278 5.45 1.27 -21.43
N VAL A 279 6.11 2.14 -22.21
CA VAL A 279 7.51 2.53 -21.94
C VAL A 279 7.65 3.30 -20.63
N ARG A 280 6.69 4.18 -20.28
CA ARG A 280 6.71 4.91 -19.01
C ARG A 280 6.64 3.96 -17.81
N ARG A 281 5.76 2.96 -17.85
CA ARG A 281 5.61 1.91 -16.84
C ARG A 281 6.89 1.06 -16.73
N LEU A 282 7.43 0.58 -17.85
CA LEU A 282 8.70 -0.14 -17.85
C LEU A 282 9.81 0.70 -17.18
N ARG A 283 9.92 1.98 -17.53
CA ARG A 283 10.92 2.89 -16.94
C ARG A 283 10.69 3.18 -15.44
N MET A 284 9.49 2.97 -14.91
CA MET A 284 9.24 3.01 -13.45
C MET A 284 9.81 1.79 -12.75
N ALA A 285 9.75 0.62 -13.39
CA ALA A 285 10.24 -0.64 -12.81
C ALA A 285 11.77 -0.82 -12.95
N LEU A 286 12.41 -0.24 -13.96
CA LEU A 286 13.85 -0.44 -14.21
C LEU A 286 14.77 -0.18 -13.00
N PRO A 287 14.58 0.87 -12.18
CA PRO A 287 15.44 1.10 -11.02
C PRO A 287 15.33 0.02 -9.93
N ALA A 288 14.29 -0.84 -9.95
CA ALA A 288 14.20 -1.96 -9.02
C ALA A 288 15.31 -3.01 -9.23
N LEU A 289 15.90 -3.10 -10.43
CA LEU A 289 16.97 -4.06 -10.73
C LEU A 289 18.27 -3.78 -9.97
N PRO A 290 18.87 -2.59 -10.05
CA PRO A 290 20.03 -2.29 -9.22
C PRO A 290 19.68 -2.23 -7.72
N LEU A 291 18.42 -1.98 -7.35
CA LEU A 291 17.98 -2.07 -5.95
C LEU A 291 18.03 -3.52 -5.44
N ILE A 292 17.59 -4.49 -6.24
CA ILE A 292 17.74 -5.93 -5.93
C ILE A 292 19.21 -6.26 -5.65
N LEU A 293 20.12 -5.84 -6.51
CA LEU A 293 21.56 -6.09 -6.31
C LEU A 293 22.11 -5.38 -5.07
N LEU A 294 21.65 -4.17 -4.78
CA LEU A 294 22.04 -3.42 -3.58
C LEU A 294 21.60 -4.15 -2.29
N MET A 295 20.47 -4.85 -2.33
CA MET A 295 19.95 -5.63 -1.20
C MET A 295 20.61 -7.01 -1.04
N GLU A 296 21.50 -7.43 -1.95
CA GLU A 296 22.08 -8.79 -1.94
C GLU A 296 22.78 -9.09 -0.62
N GLU A 297 23.63 -8.18 -0.14
CA GLU A 297 24.41 -8.38 1.09
C GLU A 297 23.50 -8.48 2.33
N ASP A 298 22.51 -7.58 2.44
CA ASP A 298 21.62 -7.53 3.60
C ASP A 298 20.64 -8.72 3.63
N LEU A 299 20.12 -9.14 2.47
CA LEU A 299 19.27 -10.33 2.41
C LEU A 299 20.06 -11.62 2.66
N ALA A 300 21.29 -11.71 2.17
CA ALA A 300 22.16 -12.86 2.40
C ALA A 300 22.49 -13.04 3.90
N GLU A 301 22.72 -11.94 4.63
CA GLU A 301 22.93 -11.96 6.08
C GLU A 301 21.72 -12.55 6.84
N LEU A 302 20.52 -12.41 6.28
CA LEU A 302 19.28 -12.96 6.82
C LEU A 302 18.93 -14.34 6.24
N GLY A 303 19.83 -14.95 5.45
CA GLY A 303 19.62 -16.25 4.83
C GLY A 303 18.63 -16.26 3.66
N ILE A 304 18.33 -15.09 3.09
CA ILE A 304 17.40 -14.94 1.97
C ILE A 304 18.20 -14.77 0.67
N ASP A 305 18.00 -15.68 -0.29
CA ASP A 305 18.58 -15.52 -1.62
C ASP A 305 17.88 -14.38 -2.37
N VAL A 306 18.65 -13.34 -2.69
CA VAL A 306 18.13 -12.13 -3.34
C VAL A 306 17.50 -12.37 -4.71
N PHE A 307 17.93 -13.39 -5.45
CA PHE A 307 17.38 -13.70 -6.77
C PHE A 307 16.12 -14.56 -6.67
N ASP A 308 16.03 -15.48 -5.70
CA ASP A 308 14.76 -16.14 -5.38
C ASP A 308 13.71 -15.11 -4.94
N PHE A 309 14.13 -14.19 -4.06
CA PHE A 309 13.29 -13.09 -3.61
C PHE A 309 12.81 -12.22 -4.78
N ALA A 310 13.75 -11.74 -5.61
CA ALA A 310 13.43 -10.94 -6.77
C ALA A 310 12.57 -11.69 -7.79
N GLY A 311 12.80 -12.99 -8.01
CA GLY A 311 12.00 -13.81 -8.91
C GLY A 311 10.54 -13.92 -8.47
N SER A 312 10.31 -14.11 -7.16
CA SER A 312 8.97 -14.07 -6.56
C SER A 312 8.29 -12.71 -6.77
N VAL A 313 8.97 -11.61 -6.45
CA VAL A 313 8.48 -10.24 -6.65
C VAL A 313 8.12 -9.98 -8.12
N MET A 314 9.03 -10.29 -9.04
CA MET A 314 8.81 -10.06 -10.48
C MET A 314 7.61 -10.84 -11.01
N ARG A 315 7.45 -12.09 -10.58
CA ARG A 315 6.29 -12.92 -10.94
C ARG A 315 4.99 -12.31 -10.42
N LYS A 316 4.96 -11.86 -9.16
CA LYS A 316 3.80 -11.18 -8.55
C LYS A 316 3.45 -9.88 -9.29
N VAL A 317 4.44 -9.05 -9.59
CA VAL A 317 4.28 -7.81 -10.37
C VAL A 317 3.72 -8.12 -11.76
N ALA A 318 4.26 -9.12 -12.46
CA ALA A 318 3.76 -9.53 -13.77
C ALA A 318 2.28 -9.94 -13.73
N ILE A 319 1.90 -10.79 -12.76
CA ILE A 319 0.51 -11.23 -12.55
C ILE A 319 -0.43 -10.05 -12.32
N LEU A 320 -0.06 -9.13 -11.42
CA LEU A 320 -0.90 -7.96 -11.09
C LEU A 320 -0.98 -6.96 -12.24
N SER A 321 0.12 -6.78 -12.97
CA SER A 321 0.17 -5.93 -14.16
C SER A 321 -0.80 -6.44 -15.22
N GLU A 322 -0.77 -7.73 -15.52
CA GLU A 322 -1.68 -8.36 -16.49
C GLU A 322 -3.14 -8.31 -16.03
N ARG A 323 -3.41 -8.69 -14.77
CA ARG A 323 -4.78 -8.66 -14.20
C ARG A 323 -5.40 -7.28 -14.20
N SER A 324 -4.57 -6.24 -14.03
CA SER A 324 -5.02 -4.85 -14.05
C SER A 324 -5.09 -4.26 -15.46
N GLY A 325 -4.58 -4.96 -16.48
CA GLY A 325 -4.53 -4.49 -17.87
C GLY A 325 -3.46 -3.42 -18.10
N PHE A 326 -2.43 -3.37 -17.25
CA PHE A 326 -1.25 -2.54 -17.44
C PHE A 326 -0.21 -3.27 -18.29
N ASP A 327 -0.44 -3.33 -19.59
CA ASP A 327 0.50 -4.00 -20.49
C ASP A 327 1.88 -3.32 -20.43
N LEU A 328 2.95 -4.13 -20.52
CA LEU A 328 4.33 -3.68 -20.71
C LEU A 328 4.74 -3.87 -22.17
N PRO A 329 5.82 -3.23 -22.68
CA PRO A 329 6.26 -3.36 -24.08
C PRO A 329 6.60 -4.80 -24.48
N VAL A 330 7.05 -5.60 -23.52
CA VAL A 330 7.45 -7.01 -23.66
C VAL A 330 6.47 -7.88 -22.89
N SER A 331 6.17 -9.09 -23.37
CA SER A 331 5.33 -10.04 -22.63
C SER A 331 6.01 -10.46 -21.33
N SER A 332 5.21 -10.74 -20.29
CA SER A 332 5.71 -11.15 -18.99
C SER A 332 6.60 -12.38 -19.07
N GLU A 333 6.22 -13.38 -19.86
CA GLU A 333 7.02 -14.60 -20.07
C GLU A 333 8.44 -14.29 -20.58
N ARG A 334 8.55 -13.45 -21.61
CA ARG A 334 9.86 -13.05 -22.17
C ARG A 334 10.66 -12.22 -21.18
N LEU A 335 9.99 -11.32 -20.46
CA LEU A 335 10.62 -10.45 -19.46
C LEU A 335 11.17 -11.27 -18.29
N LEU A 336 10.38 -12.18 -17.73
CA LEU A 336 10.79 -13.10 -16.65
C LEU A 336 11.91 -14.04 -17.11
N GLY A 337 11.82 -14.59 -18.33
CA GLY A 337 12.87 -15.43 -18.91
C GLY A 337 14.20 -14.68 -19.08
N ALA A 338 14.14 -13.44 -19.58
CA ALA A 338 15.32 -12.58 -19.69
C ALA A 338 15.93 -12.26 -18.33
N PHE A 339 15.13 -11.91 -17.32
CA PHE A 339 15.64 -11.68 -15.97
C PHE A 339 16.24 -12.93 -15.34
N ASN A 340 15.63 -14.10 -15.55
CA ASN A 340 16.20 -15.35 -15.06
C ASN A 340 17.58 -15.62 -15.68
N ALA A 341 17.75 -15.34 -16.97
CA ALA A 341 19.05 -15.46 -17.63
C ALA A 341 20.08 -14.47 -17.06
N VAL A 342 19.68 -13.21 -16.80
CA VAL A 342 20.54 -12.20 -16.18
C VAL A 342 20.97 -12.62 -14.77
N PHE A 343 20.05 -13.09 -13.93
CA PHE A 343 20.35 -13.56 -12.58
C PHE A 343 21.31 -14.76 -12.59
N ASN A 344 21.08 -15.72 -13.48
CA ASN A 344 22.00 -16.85 -13.63
C ASN A 344 23.38 -16.45 -14.16
N ALA A 345 23.45 -15.49 -15.08
CA ALA A 345 24.71 -14.97 -15.57
C ALA A 345 25.49 -14.26 -14.47
N TYR A 346 24.82 -13.42 -13.68
CA TYR A 346 25.44 -12.76 -12.53
C TYR A 346 25.89 -13.80 -11.48
N ALA A 347 25.01 -14.71 -11.06
CA ALA A 347 25.33 -15.75 -10.08
C ALA A 347 26.49 -16.66 -10.54
N LYS A 348 26.59 -16.96 -11.86
CA LYS A 348 27.74 -17.69 -12.41
C LYS A 348 29.06 -16.94 -12.25
N LEU A 349 29.03 -15.60 -12.29
CA LEU A 349 30.22 -14.76 -12.15
C LEU A 349 30.58 -14.51 -10.67
N THR A 350 29.60 -14.43 -9.78
CA THR A 350 29.81 -13.99 -8.39
C THR A 350 29.75 -15.11 -7.35
N ARG A 351 29.10 -16.25 -7.65
CA ARG A 351 28.88 -17.34 -6.70
C ARG A 351 29.65 -18.60 -7.10
N PRO A 352 30.68 -19.01 -6.34
CA PRO A 352 31.42 -20.23 -6.61
C PRO A 352 30.49 -21.46 -6.70
N GLY A 353 30.64 -22.25 -7.76
CA GLY A 353 29.87 -23.48 -7.93
C GLY A 353 28.41 -23.29 -8.38
N HIS A 354 28.01 -22.09 -8.80
CA HIS A 354 26.65 -21.83 -9.28
C HIS A 354 26.22 -22.79 -10.40
N ARG A 355 25.02 -23.34 -10.26
CA ARG A 355 24.34 -24.14 -11.29
C ARG A 355 23.09 -23.41 -11.73
N TRP A 356 22.75 -23.54 -13.01
CA TRP A 356 21.56 -22.91 -13.56
C TRP A 356 20.31 -23.25 -12.73
N LYS A 357 19.61 -22.21 -12.29
CA LYS A 357 18.42 -22.29 -11.44
C LYS A 357 17.31 -21.41 -12.03
N ASN A 358 16.06 -21.86 -11.94
CA ASN A 358 14.93 -20.99 -12.27
C ASN A 358 14.50 -20.21 -11.02
N TYR A 359 14.93 -18.96 -10.91
CA TYR A 359 14.59 -18.07 -9.80
C TYR A 359 13.11 -17.63 -9.83
N MET A 360 12.48 -17.68 -11.01
CA MET A 360 11.11 -17.19 -11.20
C MET A 360 10.03 -18.12 -10.64
N VAL A 361 10.39 -19.29 -10.11
CA VAL A 361 9.46 -20.23 -9.46
C VAL A 361 9.58 -20.25 -7.93
N ALA A 362 10.52 -19.48 -7.36
CA ALA A 362 10.66 -19.41 -5.91
C ALA A 362 9.41 -18.81 -5.26
N ASP A 363 9.00 -19.36 -4.13
CA ASP A 363 8.02 -18.77 -3.24
C ASP A 363 8.76 -18.18 -2.05
N THR A 364 8.35 -16.99 -1.64
CA THR A 364 8.92 -16.24 -0.52
C THR A 364 7.97 -16.19 0.67
N SER A 365 6.82 -16.86 0.57
CA SER A 365 5.86 -16.99 1.66
C SER A 365 6.40 -17.99 2.68
N VAL A 366 7.00 -17.49 3.76
CA VAL A 366 7.75 -18.32 4.72
C VAL A 366 6.83 -19.06 5.69
N ASP A 367 5.57 -18.63 5.83
CA ASP A 367 4.57 -19.29 6.69
C ASP A 367 3.16 -19.31 6.09
N ASP A 368 2.31 -20.16 6.68
CA ASP A 368 0.94 -20.43 6.22
C ASP A 368 0.02 -19.20 6.29
N ALA A 369 0.25 -18.29 7.23
CA ALA A 369 -0.57 -17.09 7.38
C ALA A 369 -0.30 -16.10 6.23
N VAL A 370 0.99 -15.87 5.92
CA VAL A 370 1.42 -15.10 4.75
C VAL A 370 0.89 -15.74 3.47
N ALA A 371 1.06 -17.05 3.32
CA ALA A 371 0.58 -17.76 2.14
C ALA A 371 -0.96 -17.67 1.98
N ALA A 372 -1.72 -17.74 3.07
CA ALA A 372 -3.18 -17.63 3.03
C ALA A 372 -3.67 -16.25 2.55
N VAL A 373 -2.95 -15.18 2.88
CA VAL A 373 -3.22 -13.83 2.39
C VAL A 373 -2.90 -13.71 0.89
N GLU A 374 -1.81 -14.33 0.43
CA GLU A 374 -1.34 -14.22 -0.95
C GLU A 374 -2.09 -15.11 -1.96
N ARG A 375 -2.53 -16.31 -1.56
CA ARG A 375 -3.26 -17.27 -2.41
C ARG A 375 -4.41 -16.64 -3.22
N PRO A 376 -5.35 -15.87 -2.65
CA PRO A 376 -6.45 -15.29 -3.44
C PRO A 376 -5.99 -14.20 -4.43
N ILE A 377 -4.79 -13.65 -4.25
CA ILE A 377 -4.25 -12.55 -5.07
C ILE A 377 -3.39 -13.08 -6.21
N PHE A 378 -2.58 -14.12 -5.96
CA PHE A 378 -1.61 -14.63 -6.93
C PHE A 378 -1.87 -16.07 -7.39
N GLY A 379 -2.75 -16.81 -6.70
CA GLY A 379 -3.16 -18.14 -7.11
C GLY A 379 -3.76 -18.15 -8.52
N ALA A 380 -3.64 -19.29 -9.21
CA ALA A 380 -4.30 -19.49 -10.50
C ALA A 380 -5.80 -19.19 -10.36
N ALA A 381 -6.37 -18.48 -11.32
CA ALA A 381 -7.82 -18.30 -11.35
C ALA A 381 -8.46 -19.69 -11.48
N ALA A 382 -9.30 -20.06 -10.52
CA ALA A 382 -10.15 -21.24 -10.62
C ALA A 382 -11.15 -21.09 -11.78
#